data_AF-A0A3N4J795-F1
#
_entry.id   AF-A0A3N4J795-F1
#
_cell.length_a   1.000
_cell.length_b   1.000
_cell.length_c   1.000
_cell.angle_alpha   90.00
_cell.angle_beta   90.00
_cell.angle_gamma   90.00
#
_symmetry.space_group_name_H-M   'P 1'
#
loop_
_entity.id
_entity.type
_entity.pdbx_description
1 polymer ?
#
loop_
_entity_poly.entity_id
_entity_poly.type
_entity_poly.pdbx_seq_one_letter_code
_entity_poly.pdbx_strand_id
1 'polypeptide(L)'
;MDWFMYRKHVLQDRVYPFITWIQQETGWQCWLVEDNAGNYTAAAQMDHQAQELGVRHIPFWQPNSPDLNEIEPCWNYLKDSMVQYNFIGSSEETKQHVQEALYAEWEHLPQELIDRFCMNFHVNLLQVQACGGDNRFNA
;
A
#
# COMPACT_ATOMS: atom_id res chain seq x y z
N MET A 1 14.71 -5.97 3.71
CA MET A 1 14.30 -5.47 5.04
C MET A 1 13.66 -6.62 5.78
N ASP A 2 14.02 -6.88 7.03
CA ASP A 2 13.35 -7.91 7.83
C ASP A 2 12.05 -7.36 8.46
N TRP A 3 11.20 -8.26 8.96
CA TRP A 3 9.89 -7.91 9.51
C TRP A 3 9.97 -6.99 10.74
N PHE A 4 11.05 -7.09 11.52
CA PHE A 4 11.25 -6.27 12.71
C PHE A 4 11.53 -4.82 12.31
N MET A 5 12.41 -4.62 11.33
CA MET A 5 12.72 -3.30 10.79
C MET A 5 11.52 -2.67 10.09
N TYR A 6 10.72 -3.45 9.37
CA TYR A 6 9.46 -2.96 8.79
C TYR A 6 8.51 -2.46 9.88
N ARG A 7 8.26 -3.28 10.90
CA ARG A 7 7.35 -2.90 11.99
C ARG A 7 7.81 -1.66 12.72
N LYS A 8 9.09 -1.60 13.09
CA LYS A 8 9.63 -0.46 13.83
C LYS A 8 9.66 0.81 12.97
N HIS A 9 10.30 0.74 11.81
CA HIS A 9 10.63 1.95 11.04
C HIS A 9 9.59 2.37 10.01
N VAL A 10 8.68 1.47 9.63
CA VAL A 10 7.58 1.78 8.72
C VAL A 10 6.28 1.89 9.51
N LEU A 11 5.85 0.82 10.20
CA LEU A 11 4.56 0.85 10.87
C LEU A 11 4.54 1.85 12.05
N GLN A 12 5.38 1.64 13.05
CA GLN A 12 5.37 2.44 14.28
C GLN A 12 5.84 3.88 14.05
N ASP A 13 6.92 4.07 13.28
CA ASP A 13 7.50 5.39 13.08
C ASP A 13 6.74 6.25 12.03
N ARG A 14 6.00 5.65 11.09
CA ARG A 14 5.39 6.38 9.95
C ARG A 14 3.89 6.14 9.80
N VAL A 15 3.47 4.88 9.66
CA VAL A 15 2.07 4.55 9.31
C VAL A 15 1.12 4.82 10.47
N TYR A 16 1.43 4.36 11.69
CA TYR A 16 0.55 4.56 12.84
C TYR A 16 0.36 6.03 13.22
N PRO A 17 1.42 6.88 13.24
CA PRO A 17 1.24 8.32 13.42
C PRO A 17 0.34 8.95 12.35
N PHE A 18 0.51 8.55 11.08
CA PHE A 18 -0.31 9.04 9.98
C PHE A 18 -1.79 8.65 10.13
N ILE A 19 -2.06 7.37 10.44
CA ILE A 19 -3.42 6.90 10.70
C ILE A 19 -4.02 7.65 11.89
N THR A 20 -3.28 7.77 12.99
CA THR A 20 -3.75 8.47 14.20
C THR A 20 -4.13 9.92 13.88
N TRP A 21 -3.31 10.61 13.09
CA TRP A 21 -3.60 11.97 12.63
C TRP A 21 -4.89 12.04 11.80
N ILE A 22 -5.09 11.14 10.82
CA ILE A 22 -6.33 11.09 10.02
C ILE A 22 -7.55 10.88 10.92
N GLN A 23 -7.47 9.93 11.87
CA GLN A 23 -8.59 9.64 12.76
C GLN A 23 -8.93 10.83 13.67
N GLN A 24 -7.93 11.58 14.13
CA GLN A 24 -8.13 12.79 14.93
C GLN A 24 -8.75 13.92 14.10
N GLU A 25 -8.30 14.11 12.86
CA GLU A 25 -8.76 15.18 11.98
C GLU A 25 -10.18 14.93 11.47
N THR A 26 -10.51 13.69 11.12
CA THR A 26 -11.78 13.33 10.46
C THR A 26 -12.82 12.77 11.42
N GLY A 27 -12.40 12.28 12.59
CA GLY A 27 -13.23 11.48 13.50
C GLY A 27 -13.58 10.09 12.96
N TRP A 28 -13.05 9.70 11.79
CA TRP A 28 -13.32 8.40 11.18
C TRP A 28 -12.37 7.36 11.71
N GLN A 29 -12.89 6.14 11.87
CA GLN A 29 -12.04 5.00 12.19
C GLN A 29 -11.37 4.48 10.92
N CYS A 30 -10.06 4.30 10.97
CA CYS A 30 -9.27 3.82 9.85
C CYS A 30 -8.95 2.33 9.99
N TRP A 31 -8.88 1.64 8.85
CA TRP A 31 -8.47 0.25 8.77
C TRP A 31 -7.24 0.14 7.87
N LEU A 32 -6.19 -0.47 8.39
CA LEU A 32 -4.95 -0.76 7.67
C LEU A 32 -5.10 -2.08 6.92
N VAL A 33 -4.86 -2.02 5.62
CA VAL A 33 -4.74 -3.18 4.73
C VAL A 33 -3.26 -3.46 4.50
N GLU A 34 -2.84 -4.70 4.78
CA GLU A 34 -1.51 -5.23 4.48
C GLU A 34 -1.66 -6.53 3.69
N ASP A 35 -0.70 -6.83 2.83
CA ASP A 35 -0.66 -8.11 2.14
C ASP A 35 -0.27 -9.22 3.12
N ASN A 36 -0.78 -10.44 2.91
CA ASN A 36 -0.53 -11.56 3.81
C ASN A 36 0.81 -12.25 3.54
N ALA A 37 1.90 -11.51 3.33
CA ALA A 37 3.21 -12.13 3.21
C ALA A 37 3.60 -12.76 4.56
N GLY A 38 4.15 -13.98 4.52
CA GLY A 38 4.16 -14.94 5.66
C GLY A 38 4.83 -14.52 6.98
N ASN A 39 5.35 -13.30 7.10
CA ASN A 39 5.96 -12.77 8.32
C ASN A 39 5.04 -11.81 9.11
N TYR A 40 3.89 -11.38 8.55
CA TYR A 40 3.08 -10.30 9.11
C TYR A 40 2.03 -10.77 10.14
N THR A 41 1.52 -12.00 10.04
CA THR A 41 0.39 -12.48 10.86
C THR A 41 0.71 -12.69 12.33
N ALA A 42 1.89 -13.23 12.68
CA ALA A 42 2.29 -13.40 14.08
C ALA A 42 2.66 -12.07 14.76
N ALA A 43 3.23 -11.13 14.00
CA ALA A 43 3.64 -9.82 14.52
C ALA A 43 2.44 -8.88 14.72
N ALA A 44 1.46 -8.87 13.79
CA ALA A 44 0.24 -8.06 13.89
C ALA A 44 -0.63 -8.47 15.09
N GLN A 45 -0.68 -9.76 15.43
CA GLN A 45 -1.37 -10.26 16.62
C GLN A 45 -0.74 -9.77 17.94
N MET A 46 0.52 -9.35 17.90
CA MET A 46 1.29 -8.87 19.06
C MET A 46 1.50 -7.35 19.03
N ASP A 47 0.74 -6.59 18.22
CA ASP A 47 0.91 -5.13 18.13
C ASP A 47 0.08 -4.32 19.11
N HIS A 48 0.53 -4.38 20.37
CA HIS A 48 -0.01 -3.57 21.46
C HIS A 48 -0.03 -2.06 21.14
N GLN A 49 0.98 -1.56 20.43
CA GLN A 49 1.04 -0.13 20.07
C GLN A 49 -0.06 0.25 19.08
N ALA A 50 -0.34 -0.61 18.08
CA ALA A 50 -1.47 -0.39 17.17
C ALA A 50 -2.80 -0.36 17.92
N GLN A 51 -2.98 -1.27 18.89
CA GLN A 51 -4.17 -1.33 19.74
C GLN A 51 -4.35 -0.08 20.62
N GLU A 52 -3.28 0.40 21.26
CA GLU A 52 -3.29 1.62 22.08
C GLU A 52 -3.64 2.87 21.26
N LEU A 53 -3.19 2.93 20.01
CA LEU A 53 -3.48 4.01 19.07
C LEU A 53 -4.84 3.86 18.35
N GLY A 54 -5.56 2.77 18.60
CA GLY A 54 -6.84 2.48 17.95
C GLY A 54 -6.72 2.14 16.46
N VAL A 55 -5.51 1.84 15.98
CA VAL A 55 -5.25 1.39 14.60
C VAL A 55 -5.76 -0.04 14.45
N ARG A 56 -6.61 -0.28 13.45
CA ARG A 56 -7.18 -1.61 13.20
C ARG A 56 -6.63 -2.19 11.91
N HIS A 57 -6.18 -3.43 11.95
CA HIS A 57 -5.79 -4.18 10.75
C HIS A 57 -7.01 -4.92 10.20
N ILE A 58 -7.09 -5.05 8.87
CA ILE A 58 -8.04 -5.98 8.26
C ILE A 58 -7.70 -7.40 8.70
N PRO A 59 -8.63 -8.14 9.34
CA PRO A 59 -8.31 -9.40 10.00
C PRO A 59 -7.99 -10.53 9.03
N PHE A 60 -8.47 -10.42 7.78
CA PHE A 60 -8.24 -11.42 6.74
C PHE A 60 -8.04 -10.73 5.40
N TRP A 61 -6.85 -10.89 4.84
CA TRP A 61 -6.56 -10.55 3.46
C TRP A 61 -6.25 -11.82 2.67
N GLN A 62 -6.80 -11.92 1.47
CA GLN A 62 -6.64 -13.10 0.63
C GLN A 62 -5.19 -13.19 0.11
N PRO A 63 -4.50 -14.34 0.25
CA PRO A 63 -3.19 -14.52 -0.33
C PRO A 63 -3.22 -14.43 -1.86
N ASN A 64 -2.17 -13.87 -2.46
CA ASN A 64 -2.03 -13.73 -3.92
C ASN A 64 -3.15 -12.93 -4.60
N SER A 65 -3.72 -11.93 -3.90
CA SER A 65 -4.75 -11.03 -4.44
C SER A 65 -4.25 -9.57 -4.58
N PRO A 66 -3.23 -9.30 -5.43
CA PRO A 66 -2.77 -7.94 -5.69
C PRO A 66 -3.83 -7.09 -6.42
N ASP A 67 -4.73 -7.74 -7.15
CA ASP A 67 -5.89 -7.15 -7.84
C ASP A 67 -6.89 -6.47 -6.89
N LEU A 68 -6.86 -6.82 -5.61
CA LEU A 68 -7.68 -6.19 -4.57
C LEU A 68 -6.93 -5.12 -3.78
N ASN A 69 -5.62 -4.99 -3.96
CA ASN A 69 -4.81 -4.02 -3.21
C ASN A 69 -4.69 -2.72 -4.00
N GLU A 70 -5.43 -1.69 -3.58
CA GLU A 70 -5.56 -0.43 -4.32
C GLU A 70 -4.25 0.41 -4.40
N ILE A 71 -3.18 0.00 -3.72
CA ILE A 71 -1.84 0.58 -3.94
C ILE A 71 -1.16 0.05 -5.21
N GLU A 72 -1.55 -1.12 -5.73
CA GLU A 72 -0.94 -1.72 -6.93
C GLU A 72 -1.14 -0.86 -8.19
N PRO A 73 -2.33 -0.30 -8.47
CA PRO A 73 -2.50 0.68 -9.55
C PRO A 73 -1.60 1.93 -9.39
N CYS A 74 -1.38 2.40 -8.15
CA CYS A 74 -0.45 3.51 -7.89
C CYS A 74 0.98 3.11 -8.26
N TRP A 75 1.41 1.90 -7.88
CA TRP A 75 2.73 1.38 -8.30
C TRP A 75 2.85 1.24 -9.81
N ASN A 76 1.79 0.82 -10.51
CA ASN A 76 1.79 0.76 -11.97
C ASN A 76 1.99 2.14 -12.60
N TYR A 77 1.25 3.15 -12.12
CA TYR A 77 1.45 4.54 -12.56
C TYR A 77 2.91 5.00 -12.38
N LEU A 78 3.49 4.74 -11.20
CA LEU A 78 4.87 5.14 -10.92
C LEU A 78 5.86 4.41 -11.82
N LYS A 79 5.68 3.10 -12.03
CA LYS A 79 6.54 2.32 -12.94
C LYS A 79 6.48 2.87 -14.37
N ASP A 80 5.28 3.17 -14.88
CA ASP A 80 5.10 3.71 -16.23
C ASP A 80 5.73 5.10 -16.38
N SER A 81 5.62 5.94 -15.35
CA SER A 81 6.22 7.28 -15.33
C SER A 81 7.74 7.21 -15.25
N MET A 82 8.28 6.32 -14.41
CA MET A 82 9.71 6.12 -14.21
C MET A 82 10.43 5.61 -15.47
N VAL A 83 9.75 4.90 -16.38
CA VAL A 83 10.32 4.46 -17.66
C VAL A 83 10.80 5.66 -18.50
N GLN A 84 10.16 6.82 -18.39
CA GLN A 84 10.49 8.00 -19.21
C GLN A 84 11.88 8.58 -18.90
N TYR A 85 12.38 8.36 -17.68
CA TYR A 85 13.67 8.87 -17.22
C TYR A 85 14.87 8.12 -17.81
N ASN A 86 14.67 6.93 -18.39
CA ASN A 86 15.72 6.14 -19.02
C ASN A 86 16.99 5.98 -18.16
N PHE A 87 16.82 5.69 -16.87
CA PHE A 87 17.96 5.47 -15.96
C PHE A 87 18.87 4.34 -16.46
N ILE A 88 20.18 4.60 -16.47
CA ILE A 88 21.19 3.62 -16.90
C ILE A 88 22.23 3.44 -15.78
N GLY A 89 22.59 2.18 -15.52
CA GLY A 89 23.62 1.82 -14.56
C GLY A 89 23.09 1.67 -13.13
N SER A 90 24.03 1.47 -12.20
CA SER A 90 23.74 1.14 -10.80
C SER A 90 24.67 1.87 -9.83
N SER A 91 25.22 3.02 -10.24
CA SER A 91 26.03 3.86 -9.36
C SER A 91 25.16 4.43 -8.23
N GLU A 92 25.79 4.86 -7.12
CA GLU A 92 25.06 5.52 -6.03
C GLU A 92 24.39 6.82 -6.51
N GLU A 93 25.02 7.54 -7.43
CA GLU A 93 24.42 8.71 -8.09
C GLU A 93 23.16 8.33 -8.87
N THR A 94 23.19 7.26 -9.68
CA THR A 94 21.98 6.79 -10.39
C THR A 94 20.89 6.38 -9.40
N LYS A 95 21.23 5.69 -8.30
CA LYS A 95 20.25 5.32 -7.27
C LYS A 95 19.63 6.54 -6.61
N GLN A 96 20.41 7.57 -6.33
CA GLN A 96 19.92 8.82 -5.76
C GLN A 96 18.94 9.51 -6.72
N HIS A 97 19.30 9.62 -8.02
CA HIS A 97 18.40 10.18 -9.02
C HIS A 97 17.10 9.36 -9.19
N VAL A 98 17.19 8.02 -9.12
CA VAL A 98 16.00 7.15 -9.13
C VAL A 98 15.10 7.44 -7.92
N GLN A 99 15.66 7.62 -6.73
CA GLN A 99 14.88 7.94 -5.53
C GLN A 99 14.21 9.32 -5.67
N GLU A 100 14.96 10.33 -6.09
CA GLU A 100 14.45 11.70 -6.28
C GLU A 100 13.33 11.74 -7.31
N ALA A 101 13.49 11.07 -8.45
CA ALA A 101 12.46 10.96 -9.46
C ALA A 101 11.23 10.20 -8.94
N LEU A 102 11.41 9.11 -8.19
CA LEU A 102 10.29 8.37 -7.61
C LEU A 102 9.49 9.23 -6.62
N TYR A 103 10.16 10.01 -5.77
CA TYR A 103 9.48 10.98 -4.89
C TYR A 103 8.75 12.04 -5.70
N ALA A 104 9.38 12.59 -6.74
CA ALA A 104 8.73 13.57 -7.59
C ALA A 104 7.47 12.99 -8.26
N GLU A 105 7.54 11.79 -8.84
CA GLU A 105 6.39 11.14 -9.48
C GLU A 105 5.28 10.77 -8.48
N TRP A 106 5.64 10.42 -7.23
CA TRP A 106 4.67 10.23 -6.16
C TRP A 106 3.91 11.52 -5.84
N GLU A 107 4.60 12.66 -5.71
CA GLU A 107 3.96 13.95 -5.45
C GLU A 107 3.12 14.45 -6.64
N HIS A 108 3.44 14.02 -7.86
CA HIS A 108 2.67 14.35 -9.07
C HIS A 108 1.54 13.37 -9.35
N LEU A 109 1.45 12.23 -8.65
CA LEU A 109 0.36 11.26 -8.81
C LEU A 109 -0.98 11.96 -8.53
N PRO A 110 -1.88 12.08 -9.53
CA PRO A 110 -3.13 12.81 -9.34
C PRO A 110 -4.01 12.17 -8.25
N GLN A 111 -4.47 12.99 -7.31
CA GLN A 111 -5.36 12.54 -6.23
C GLN A 111 -6.62 11.87 -6.79
N GLU A 112 -7.14 12.35 -7.94
CA GLU A 112 -8.33 11.78 -8.57
C GLU A 112 -8.11 10.34 -9.07
N LEU A 113 -6.87 9.93 -9.35
CA LEU A 113 -6.56 8.54 -9.66
C LEU A 113 -6.58 7.69 -8.39
N ILE A 114 -5.97 8.17 -7.31
CA ILE A 114 -5.98 7.49 -6.00
C ILE A 114 -7.43 7.29 -5.54
N ASP A 115 -8.24 8.35 -5.58
CA ASP A 115 -9.64 8.30 -5.21
C ASP A 115 -10.42 7.29 -6.07
N ARG A 116 -10.15 7.26 -7.38
CA ARG A 116 -10.78 6.30 -8.29
C ARG A 116 -10.43 4.86 -7.95
N PHE A 117 -9.17 4.56 -7.65
CA PHE A 117 -8.74 3.22 -7.25
C PHE A 117 -9.45 2.80 -5.96
N CYS A 118 -9.38 3.63 -4.93
CA CYS A 118 -10.08 3.42 -3.66
C CYS A 118 -11.60 3.23 -3.84
N MET A 119 -12.24 4.05 -4.67
CA MET A 119 -13.67 3.95 -4.93
C MET A 119 -14.04 2.70 -5.74
N ASN A 120 -13.16 2.17 -6.58
CA ASN A 120 -13.43 1.00 -7.40
C ASN A 120 -13.25 -0.34 -6.66
N PHE A 121 -12.71 -0.35 -5.45
CA PHE A 121 -12.51 -1.57 -4.66
C PHE A 121 -13.74 -2.48 -4.59
N HIS A 122 -14.93 -1.89 -4.38
CA HIS A 122 -16.18 -2.65 -4.33
C HIS A 122 -16.55 -3.30 -5.67
N VAL A 123 -16.19 -2.67 -6.80
CA VAL A 123 -16.40 -3.22 -8.15
C VAL A 123 -15.44 -4.39 -8.38
N ASN A 124 -14.17 -4.24 -8.00
CA ASN A 124 -13.16 -5.31 -8.10
C ASN A 124 -13.60 -6.55 -7.31
N LEU A 125 -14.10 -6.36 -6.09
CA LEU A 125 -14.66 -7.46 -5.27
C LEU A 125 -15.82 -8.18 -5.96
N LEU A 126 -16.75 -7.45 -6.59
CA LEU A 126 -17.88 -8.04 -7.30
C LEU A 126 -17.42 -8.85 -8.53
N GLN A 127 -16.37 -8.41 -9.21
CA GLN A 127 -15.77 -9.14 -10.33
C GLN A 127 -15.11 -10.44 -9.87
N VAL A 128 -14.31 -10.40 -8.80
CA VAL A 128 -13.72 -11.60 -8.18
C VAL A 128 -14.82 -12.59 -7.80
N GLN A 129 -15.90 -12.11 -7.18
CA GLN A 129 -17.04 -12.96 -6.83
C GLN A 129 -17.71 -13.58 -8.06
N ALA A 130 -17.96 -12.79 -9.12
CA ALA A 130 -18.57 -13.26 -10.36
C ALA A 130 -17.70 -14.29 -11.09
N CYS A 131 -16.37 -14.18 -10.99
CA CYS A 131 -15.42 -15.09 -11.60
C CYS A 131 -15.10 -16.32 -10.73
N GLY A 132 -15.70 -16.44 -9.55
CA GLY A 132 -15.50 -17.57 -8.64
C GLY A 132 -14.15 -17.57 -7.93
N GLY A 133 -13.58 -16.38 -7.68
CA GLY A 133 -12.25 -16.20 -7.07
C GLY A 133 -11.09 -16.20 -8.08
N ASP A 134 -11.40 -16.15 -9.37
CA ASP A 134 -10.41 -16.17 -10.46
C ASP A 134 -10.21 -14.76 -11.04
N ASN A 135 -9.02 -14.47 -11.58
CA ASN A 135 -8.62 -13.15 -12.06
C ASN A 135 -8.94 -12.90 -13.55
N ARG A 136 -9.85 -13.70 -14.13
CA ARG A 136 -10.23 -13.68 -15.55
C ARG A 136 -10.88 -12.39 -16.04
N PHE A 137 -11.21 -11.46 -15.15
CA PHE A 137 -11.75 -10.14 -15.48
C PHE A 137 -10.67 -9.12 -15.88
N ASN A 138 -9.39 -9.46 -15.74
CA ASN A 138 -8.25 -8.65 -16.17
C ASN A 138 -7.73 -9.00 -17.59
N ALA A 139 -8.49 -9.80 -18.36
CA ALA A 139 -8.13 -10.31 -19.68
C ALA A 139 -8.42 -9.32 -20.82
#